data_AF-A0A9X6AER0-F1
#
_entry.id   AF-A0A9X6AER0-F1
#
_cell.length_a   1.000
_cell.length_b   1.000
_cell.length_c   1.000
_cell.angle_alpha   90.00
_cell.angle_beta   90.00
_cell.angle_gamma   90.00
#
_symmetry.space_group_name_H-M   'P 1'
#
loop_
_entity.id
_entity.type
_entity.pdbx_description
1 polymer ?
#
loop_
_entity_poly.entity_id
_entity_poly.type
_entity_poly.pdbx_seq_one_letter_code
_entity_poly.pdbx_strand_id
1 'polypeptide(L)'
;AASLVHEFQHLKLHALLNSVPLHDESDEPNGEAFYAPWRDEPRPLPGLFQGVFAFFGVVDYRRRLTLTAKGDTLRRAQFQLVHWRTQTLEAYAALRSSPRLTGTGRDFVRLMGDTTAAWTEHPAVPGDLMVLAEEAVVAHRTRWRLHHLRPDAAAVAELADAWTSGALHASPWSMPVALCPDPAAAPSHTYAALLCRVATAPAGPGLRDSEIDPSDFARLFGSPDEARRLAVEQVTGGSDPHESWVRLGLALRRQRATPSAENLGSDAAAFALTHRPELIRAVHALVTELTGAAPDLVALAAWIGAEDSTPDFPDLPKMDAAFTVHT
;
A
#
# COMPACT_ATOMS: atom_id res chain seq x y z
N ALA A 1 -2.89 12.16 -22.18
CA ALA A 1 -2.22 10.99 -22.79
C ALA A 1 -2.41 9.73 -21.95
N ALA A 2 -1.84 9.61 -20.73
CA ALA A 2 -1.99 8.39 -19.92
C ALA A 2 -3.45 7.98 -19.63
N SER A 3 -4.34 8.94 -19.32
CA SER A 3 -5.77 8.64 -19.16
C SER A 3 -6.42 8.13 -20.44
N LEU A 4 -6.02 8.62 -21.62
CA LEU A 4 -6.53 8.09 -22.90
C LEU A 4 -6.06 6.65 -23.15
N VAL A 5 -4.80 6.34 -22.79
CA VAL A 5 -4.29 4.97 -22.84
C VAL A 5 -5.09 4.07 -21.89
N HIS A 6 -5.35 4.54 -20.67
CA HIS A 6 -6.15 3.83 -19.68
C HIS A 6 -7.56 3.51 -20.20
N GLU A 7 -8.30 4.52 -20.67
CA GLU A 7 -9.65 4.32 -21.23
C GLU A 7 -9.64 3.42 -22.47
N PHE A 8 -8.64 3.56 -23.34
CA PHE A 8 -8.52 2.70 -24.52
C PHE A 8 -8.30 1.23 -24.16
N GLN A 9 -7.51 0.94 -23.12
CA GLN A 9 -7.34 -0.44 -22.65
C GLN A 9 -8.62 -1.01 -22.06
N HIS A 10 -9.43 -0.21 -21.34
CA HIS A 10 -10.76 -0.64 -20.89
C HIS A 10 -11.66 -1.02 -22.06
N LEU A 11 -11.66 -0.23 -23.14
CA LEU A 11 -12.44 -0.54 -24.35
C LEU A 11 -11.98 -1.86 -24.99
N LYS A 12 -10.66 -2.08 -25.10
CA LYS A 12 -10.11 -3.33 -25.63
C LYS A 12 -10.51 -4.55 -24.80
N LEU A 13 -10.39 -4.48 -23.48
CA LEU A 13 -10.73 -5.61 -22.63
C LEU A 13 -12.25 -5.86 -22.62
N HIS A 14 -13.08 -4.82 -22.58
CA HIS A 14 -14.53 -4.98 -22.71
C HIS A 14 -14.92 -5.70 -24.00
N ALA A 15 -14.33 -5.32 -25.14
CA ALA A 15 -14.61 -6.00 -26.41
C ALA A 15 -14.26 -7.50 -26.36
N LEU A 16 -13.17 -7.86 -25.69
CA LEU A 16 -12.77 -9.25 -25.49
C LEU A 16 -13.73 -10.00 -24.55
N LEU A 17 -14.06 -9.41 -23.40
CA LEU A 17 -14.95 -10.02 -22.40
C LEU A 17 -16.36 -10.28 -22.96
N ASN A 18 -16.84 -9.43 -23.87
CA ASN A 18 -18.12 -9.66 -24.57
C ASN A 18 -18.13 -10.90 -25.47
N SER A 19 -16.95 -11.44 -25.81
CA SER A 19 -16.82 -12.57 -26.73
C SER A 19 -16.25 -13.83 -26.07
N VAL A 20 -15.47 -13.66 -25.00
CA VAL A 20 -14.73 -14.74 -24.34
C VAL A 20 -14.88 -14.61 -22.82
N PRO A 21 -15.50 -15.60 -22.14
CA PRO A 21 -15.61 -15.58 -20.68
C PRO A 21 -14.24 -15.86 -20.04
N LEU A 22 -13.61 -14.82 -19.49
CA LEU A 22 -12.30 -14.92 -18.84
C LEU A 22 -12.39 -15.15 -17.33
N HIS A 23 -13.56 -14.97 -16.73
CA HIS A 23 -13.82 -15.24 -15.32
C HIS A 23 -15.29 -15.60 -15.11
N ASP A 24 -15.58 -16.26 -14.00
CA ASP A 24 -16.94 -16.65 -13.64
C ASP A 24 -17.75 -15.40 -13.25
N GLU A 25 -18.84 -15.15 -13.96
CA GLU A 25 -19.76 -14.02 -13.74
C GLU A 25 -20.82 -14.30 -12.67
N SER A 26 -20.64 -15.32 -11.81
CA SER A 26 -21.62 -15.62 -10.77
C SER A 26 -21.97 -14.37 -9.95
N ASP A 27 -23.23 -13.93 -10.06
CA ASP A 27 -23.86 -12.81 -9.36
C ASP A 27 -24.02 -13.14 -7.87
N GLU A 28 -22.91 -13.42 -7.19
CA GLU A 28 -22.94 -13.56 -5.75
C GLU A 28 -22.95 -12.16 -5.10
N PRO A 29 -23.93 -11.86 -4.23
CA PRO A 29 -24.05 -10.55 -3.57
C PRO A 29 -22.80 -10.12 -2.79
N ASN A 30 -21.93 -11.07 -2.42
CA ASN A 30 -20.71 -10.89 -1.63
C ASN A 30 -19.47 -11.50 -2.33
N GLY A 31 -19.32 -11.28 -3.64
CA GLY A 31 -18.17 -11.80 -4.40
C GLY A 31 -16.80 -11.32 -3.91
N GLU A 32 -15.74 -12.06 -4.28
CA GLU A 32 -14.33 -11.74 -3.99
C GLU A 32 -14.01 -10.24 -4.16
N ALA A 33 -13.51 -9.61 -3.10
CA ALA A 33 -13.05 -8.23 -3.08
C ALA A 33 -11.52 -8.15 -2.92
N PHE A 34 -10.90 -7.25 -3.67
CA PHE A 34 -9.46 -7.13 -3.80
C PHE A 34 -8.98 -5.70 -3.55
N TYR A 35 -7.77 -5.59 -3.04
CA TYR A 35 -6.99 -4.36 -3.13
C TYR A 35 -6.69 -4.01 -4.59
N ALA A 36 -7.06 -2.80 -5.00
CA ALA A 36 -6.81 -2.27 -6.33
C ALA A 36 -6.13 -0.90 -6.21
N PRO A 37 -4.81 -0.80 -6.36
CA PRO A 37 -4.02 0.36 -5.92
C PRO A 37 -4.26 1.71 -6.64
N TRP A 38 -5.17 1.73 -7.61
CA TRP A 38 -5.61 2.94 -8.31
C TRP A 38 -6.95 3.50 -7.78
N ARG A 39 -7.56 2.83 -6.80
CA ARG A 39 -8.71 3.34 -6.04
C ARG A 39 -8.51 3.03 -4.57
N ASP A 40 -9.12 3.86 -3.73
CA ASP A 40 -9.06 3.65 -2.28
C ASP A 40 -10.02 2.53 -1.83
N GLU A 41 -11.10 2.24 -2.57
CA GLU A 41 -12.05 1.17 -2.21
C GLU A 41 -11.68 -0.24 -2.74
N PRO A 42 -12.00 -1.32 -2.00
CA PRO A 42 -11.91 -2.69 -2.50
C PRO A 42 -12.70 -2.89 -3.79
N ARG A 43 -12.18 -3.75 -4.69
CA ARG A 43 -12.76 -3.99 -6.02
C ARG A 43 -13.18 -5.43 -6.21
N PRO A 44 -14.33 -5.69 -6.85
CA PRO A 44 -14.66 -7.04 -7.27
C PRO A 44 -13.73 -7.50 -8.39
N LEU A 45 -13.64 -8.80 -8.62
CA LEU A 45 -12.77 -9.41 -9.65
C LEU A 45 -12.85 -8.72 -11.04
N PRO A 46 -14.04 -8.44 -11.62
CA PRO A 46 -14.11 -7.79 -12.94
C PRO A 46 -13.47 -6.40 -12.93
N GLY A 47 -13.65 -5.67 -11.82
CA GLY A 47 -13.07 -4.34 -11.62
C GLY A 47 -11.55 -4.38 -11.42
N LEU A 48 -11.04 -5.39 -10.72
CA LEU A 48 -9.60 -5.62 -10.60
C LEU A 48 -8.99 -5.95 -11.96
N PHE A 49 -9.59 -6.88 -12.71
CA PHE A 49 -9.11 -7.30 -14.03
C PHE A 49 -9.03 -6.11 -14.98
N GLN A 50 -10.11 -5.34 -15.09
CA GLN A 50 -10.16 -4.12 -15.89
C GLN A 50 -9.03 -3.15 -15.55
N GLY A 51 -8.79 -2.92 -14.25
CA GLY A 51 -7.73 -2.02 -13.82
C GLY A 51 -6.33 -2.57 -14.10
N VAL A 52 -6.03 -3.85 -13.79
CA VAL A 52 -4.72 -4.46 -14.08
C VAL A 52 -4.38 -4.34 -15.56
N PHE A 53 -5.34 -4.67 -16.44
CA PHE A 53 -5.13 -4.57 -17.89
C PHE A 53 -4.89 -3.13 -18.35
N ALA A 54 -5.66 -2.17 -17.82
CA ALA A 54 -5.50 -0.76 -18.17
C ALA A 54 -4.16 -0.19 -17.67
N PHE A 55 -3.76 -0.51 -16.46
CA PHE A 55 -2.51 -0.02 -15.88
C PHE A 55 -1.27 -0.67 -16.47
N PHE A 56 -1.32 -1.90 -17.00
CA PHE A 56 -0.23 -2.40 -17.85
C PHE A 56 0.01 -1.52 -19.08
N GLY A 57 -1.07 -1.00 -19.70
CA GLY A 57 -0.97 0.00 -20.75
C GLY A 57 -0.35 1.31 -20.28
N VAL A 58 -0.72 1.80 -19.10
CA VAL A 58 -0.14 3.00 -18.50
C VAL A 58 1.36 2.80 -18.23
N VAL A 59 1.75 1.65 -17.68
CA VAL A 59 3.15 1.29 -17.41
C VAL A 59 3.95 1.25 -18.72
N ASP A 60 3.44 0.63 -19.78
CA ASP A 60 4.09 0.60 -21.10
C ASP A 60 4.27 2.02 -21.67
N TYR A 61 3.24 2.86 -21.57
CA TYR A 61 3.31 4.25 -21.99
C TYR A 61 4.38 5.03 -21.21
N ARG A 62 4.44 4.89 -19.88
CA ARG A 62 5.48 5.55 -19.07
C ARG A 62 6.86 5.04 -19.42
N ARG A 63 7.04 3.73 -19.61
CA ARG A 63 8.31 3.12 -20.03
C ARG A 63 8.80 3.76 -21.33
N ARG A 64 7.96 3.79 -22.38
CA ARG A 64 8.32 4.41 -23.65
C ARG A 64 8.62 5.90 -23.52
N LEU A 65 7.85 6.63 -22.71
CA LEU A 65 8.08 8.05 -22.47
C LEU A 65 9.46 8.31 -21.84
N THR A 66 9.95 7.44 -20.96
CA THR A 66 11.31 7.59 -20.39
C THR A 66 12.44 7.48 -21.42
N LEU A 67 12.19 6.85 -22.58
CA LEU A 67 13.20 6.72 -23.64
C LEU A 67 13.36 8.00 -24.47
N THR A 68 12.34 8.85 -24.50
CA THR A 68 12.30 10.05 -25.37
C THR A 68 12.24 11.36 -24.60
N ALA A 69 11.74 11.34 -23.36
CA ALA A 69 11.60 12.55 -22.53
C ALA A 69 12.94 13.05 -21.99
N LYS A 70 12.97 14.34 -21.60
CA LYS A 70 14.12 15.00 -20.97
C LYS A 70 13.65 15.87 -19.79
N GLY A 71 14.59 16.26 -18.93
CA GLY A 71 14.35 17.17 -17.81
C GLY A 71 13.23 16.69 -16.87
N ASP A 72 12.39 17.62 -16.42
CA ASP A 72 11.29 17.35 -15.47
C ASP A 72 10.28 16.33 -15.99
N THR A 73 10.07 16.29 -17.31
CA THR A 73 9.17 15.31 -17.93
C THR A 73 9.73 13.90 -17.81
N LEU A 74 11.05 13.72 -17.98
CA LEU A 74 11.73 12.44 -17.78
C LEU A 74 11.63 12.01 -16.32
N ARG A 75 11.94 12.90 -15.37
CA ARG A 75 11.86 12.61 -13.93
C ARG A 75 10.45 12.21 -13.51
N ARG A 76 9.43 12.94 -13.99
CA ARG A 76 8.02 12.58 -13.77
C ARG A 76 7.69 11.20 -14.34
N ALA A 77 8.12 10.90 -15.56
CA ALA A 77 7.86 9.62 -16.21
C ALA A 77 8.55 8.46 -15.47
N GLN A 78 9.78 8.67 -14.97
CA GLN A 78 10.53 7.68 -14.19
C GLN A 78 9.86 7.40 -12.82
N PHE A 79 9.47 8.43 -12.07
CA PHE A 79 8.70 8.25 -10.83
C PHE A 79 7.41 7.47 -11.09
N GLN A 80 6.62 7.90 -12.09
CA GLN A 80 5.34 7.28 -12.40
C GLN A 80 5.50 5.86 -12.97
N LEU A 81 6.60 5.57 -13.67
CA LEU A 81 6.92 4.22 -14.13
C LEU A 81 7.11 3.29 -12.93
N VAL A 82 7.97 3.66 -11.97
CA VAL A 82 8.19 2.82 -10.78
C VAL A 82 6.91 2.68 -9.97
N HIS A 83 6.24 3.80 -9.66
CA HIS A 83 5.02 3.81 -8.88
C HIS A 83 3.93 2.91 -9.48
N TRP A 84 3.59 3.10 -10.75
CA TRP A 84 2.54 2.29 -11.38
C TRP A 84 2.98 0.86 -11.66
N ARG A 85 4.24 0.60 -11.99
CA ARG A 85 4.73 -0.77 -12.21
C ARG A 85 4.61 -1.61 -10.94
N THR A 86 5.07 -1.09 -9.81
CA THR A 86 5.00 -1.78 -8.52
C THR A 86 3.55 -2.10 -8.15
N GLN A 87 2.67 -1.08 -8.18
CA GLN A 87 1.24 -1.26 -7.87
C GLN A 87 0.54 -2.25 -8.82
N THR A 88 0.81 -2.16 -10.13
CA THR A 88 0.18 -3.03 -11.12
C THR A 88 0.61 -4.48 -10.96
N LEU A 89 1.89 -4.74 -10.68
CA LEU A 89 2.41 -6.09 -10.50
C LEU A 89 1.83 -6.76 -9.25
N GLU A 90 1.61 -5.99 -8.19
CA GLU A 90 0.95 -6.48 -6.98
C GLU A 90 -0.51 -6.88 -7.28
N ALA A 91 -1.29 -5.98 -7.87
CA ALA A 91 -2.68 -6.26 -8.24
C ALA A 91 -2.78 -7.41 -9.25
N TYR A 92 -1.81 -7.52 -10.15
CA TYR A 92 -1.69 -8.64 -11.09
C TYR A 92 -1.45 -9.98 -10.38
N ALA A 93 -0.62 -10.02 -9.32
CA ALA A 93 -0.41 -11.22 -8.54
C ALA A 93 -1.70 -11.68 -7.83
N ALA A 94 -2.48 -10.73 -7.30
CA ALA A 94 -3.80 -11.01 -6.73
C ALA A 94 -4.79 -11.54 -7.79
N LEU A 95 -4.84 -10.90 -8.97
CA LEU A 95 -5.68 -11.34 -10.09
C LEU A 95 -5.31 -12.77 -10.54
N ARG A 96 -4.02 -13.03 -10.75
CA ARG A 96 -3.51 -14.33 -11.23
C ARG A 96 -3.82 -15.50 -10.29
N SER A 97 -4.00 -15.20 -8.99
CA SER A 97 -4.31 -16.20 -7.97
C SER A 97 -5.81 -16.34 -7.70
N SER A 98 -6.69 -15.63 -8.41
CA SER A 98 -8.15 -15.82 -8.24
C SER A 98 -8.58 -17.18 -8.81
N PRO A 99 -9.29 -18.01 -8.03
CA PRO A 99 -9.81 -19.30 -8.50
C PRO A 99 -10.94 -19.14 -9.53
N ARG A 100 -11.56 -17.96 -9.60
CA ARG A 100 -12.67 -17.62 -10.51
C ARG A 100 -12.24 -17.34 -11.94
N LEU A 101 -10.94 -17.35 -12.25
CA LEU A 101 -10.47 -17.26 -13.63
C LEU A 101 -10.81 -18.56 -14.37
N THR A 102 -11.44 -18.46 -15.54
CA THR A 102 -11.66 -19.61 -16.42
C THR A 102 -10.33 -20.16 -16.94
N GLY A 103 -10.32 -21.33 -17.60
CA GLY A 103 -9.11 -21.84 -18.25
C GLY A 103 -8.47 -20.81 -19.20
N THR A 104 -9.30 -20.24 -20.09
CA THR A 104 -8.88 -19.17 -21.01
C THR A 104 -8.50 -17.88 -20.27
N GLY A 105 -9.19 -17.55 -19.17
CA GLY A 105 -8.83 -16.45 -18.29
C GLY A 105 -7.42 -16.55 -17.73
N ARG A 106 -7.06 -17.73 -17.22
CA ARG A 106 -5.70 -18.00 -16.70
C ARG A 106 -4.64 -17.88 -17.79
N ASP A 107 -4.90 -18.40 -18.98
CA ASP A 107 -4.00 -18.26 -20.12
C ASP A 107 -3.83 -16.80 -20.56
N PHE A 108 -4.93 -16.04 -20.59
CA PHE A 108 -4.89 -14.63 -20.94
C PHE A 108 -4.10 -13.81 -19.91
N VAL A 109 -4.38 -14.00 -18.62
CA VAL A 109 -3.67 -13.33 -17.52
C VAL A 109 -2.18 -13.70 -17.54
N ARG A 110 -1.84 -14.97 -17.75
CA ARG A 110 -0.44 -15.39 -17.94
C ARG A 110 0.22 -14.64 -19.10
N LEU A 111 -0.44 -14.55 -20.26
CA LEU A 111 0.07 -13.84 -21.43
C LEU A 111 0.28 -12.34 -21.17
N MET A 112 -0.59 -11.70 -20.37
CA MET A 112 -0.37 -10.31 -19.92
C MET A 112 0.95 -10.19 -19.17
N GLY A 113 1.21 -11.10 -18.21
CA GLY A 113 2.47 -11.18 -17.47
C GLY A 113 3.67 -11.41 -18.38
N ASP A 114 3.61 -12.43 -19.24
CA ASP A 114 4.69 -12.79 -20.17
C ASP A 114 5.06 -11.62 -21.10
N THR A 115 4.05 -10.89 -21.59
CA THR A 115 4.24 -9.69 -22.43
C THR A 115 5.02 -8.62 -21.68
N THR A 116 4.73 -8.41 -20.40
CA THR A 116 5.40 -7.39 -19.59
C THR A 116 6.82 -7.81 -19.17
N ALA A 117 7.03 -9.11 -18.95
CA ALA A 117 8.33 -9.70 -18.65
C ALA A 117 9.27 -9.67 -19.87
N ALA A 118 8.71 -9.74 -21.09
CA ALA A 118 9.46 -9.71 -22.34
C ALA A 118 9.98 -8.31 -22.74
N TRP A 119 9.65 -7.25 -21.99
CA TRP A 119 10.16 -5.91 -22.29
C TRP A 119 11.68 -5.84 -22.09
N THR A 120 12.43 -5.71 -23.18
CA THR A 120 13.91 -5.66 -23.15
C THR A 120 14.46 -4.28 -22.76
N GLU A 121 13.64 -3.24 -22.90
CA GLU A 121 13.98 -1.88 -22.51
C GLU A 121 13.73 -1.71 -21.01
N HIS A 122 14.81 -1.62 -20.23
CA HIS A 122 14.73 -1.32 -18.80
C HIS A 122 15.38 0.05 -18.55
N PRO A 123 14.61 1.14 -18.61
CA PRO A 123 15.12 2.49 -18.38
C PRO A 123 15.78 2.56 -17.01
N ALA A 124 17.00 3.12 -16.94
CA ALA A 124 17.62 3.42 -15.67
C ALA A 124 16.79 4.48 -14.93
N VAL A 125 16.41 4.19 -13.69
CA VAL A 125 15.68 5.11 -12.82
C VAL A 125 16.63 5.55 -11.70
N PRO A 126 16.84 6.87 -11.51
CA PRO A 126 17.59 7.41 -10.39
C PRO A 126 17.06 6.90 -9.04
N GLY A 127 17.97 6.60 -8.10
CA GLY A 127 17.62 5.98 -6.81
C GLY A 127 16.68 6.83 -5.95
N ASP A 128 16.82 8.16 -6.00
CA ASP A 128 15.91 9.11 -5.35
C ASP A 128 14.46 8.95 -5.85
N LEU A 129 14.28 8.73 -7.15
CA LEU A 129 12.95 8.52 -7.74
C LEU A 129 12.37 7.15 -7.37
N MET A 130 13.22 6.13 -7.25
CA MET A 130 12.78 4.81 -6.77
C MET A 130 12.27 4.89 -5.33
N VAL A 131 13.03 5.55 -4.45
CA VAL A 131 12.65 5.73 -3.04
C VAL A 131 11.32 6.48 -2.91
N LEU A 132 11.16 7.61 -3.60
CA LEU A 132 9.91 8.37 -3.57
C LEU A 132 8.72 7.57 -4.12
N ALA A 133 8.92 6.82 -5.20
CA ALA A 133 7.86 6.02 -5.80
C ALA A 133 7.44 4.86 -4.88
N GLU A 134 8.40 4.18 -4.25
CA GLU A 134 8.16 3.12 -3.27
C GLU A 134 7.46 3.66 -2.02
N GLU A 135 7.86 4.83 -1.54
CA GLU A 135 7.20 5.52 -0.42
C GLU A 135 5.73 5.79 -0.73
N ALA A 136 5.41 6.24 -1.96
CA ALA A 136 4.02 6.45 -2.40
C ALA A 136 3.21 5.15 -2.41
N VAL A 137 3.82 4.01 -2.80
CA VAL A 137 3.16 2.70 -2.78
C VAL A 137 2.89 2.25 -1.35
N VAL A 138 3.89 2.36 -0.48
CA VAL A 138 3.77 2.00 0.93
C VAL A 138 2.70 2.84 1.61
N ALA A 139 2.70 4.16 1.39
CA ALA A 139 1.71 5.06 1.95
C ALA A 139 0.27 4.65 1.58
N HIS A 140 0.02 4.40 0.28
CA HIS A 140 -1.29 3.98 -0.20
C HIS A 140 -1.70 2.63 0.40
N ARG A 141 -0.80 1.64 0.39
CA ARG A 141 -1.08 0.31 0.96
C ARG A 141 -1.40 0.40 2.44
N THR A 142 -0.58 1.11 3.22
CA THR A 142 -0.78 1.29 4.67
C THR A 142 -2.15 1.93 4.96
N ARG A 143 -2.49 2.99 4.23
CA ARG A 143 -3.81 3.65 4.33
C ARG A 143 -4.95 2.69 4.01
N TRP A 144 -4.86 1.98 2.89
CA TRP A 144 -5.89 1.04 2.47
C TRP A 144 -6.14 -0.02 3.55
N ARG A 145 -5.07 -0.55 4.16
CA ARG A 145 -5.19 -1.52 5.26
C ARG A 145 -5.89 -0.92 6.48
N LEU A 146 -5.54 0.30 6.87
CA LEU A 146 -6.16 0.97 8.02
C LEU A 146 -7.66 1.17 7.85
N HIS A 147 -8.11 1.52 6.64
CA HIS A 147 -9.52 1.63 6.32
C HIS A 147 -10.22 0.27 6.28
N HIS A 148 -9.67 -0.66 5.51
CA HIS A 148 -10.44 -1.82 5.05
C HIS A 148 -10.14 -3.12 5.79
N LEU A 149 -9.09 -3.19 6.62
CA LEU A 149 -8.76 -4.42 7.32
C LEU A 149 -9.12 -4.33 8.79
N ARG A 150 -9.63 -5.44 9.32
CA ARG A 150 -9.90 -5.64 10.75
C ARG A 150 -9.18 -6.89 11.22
N PRO A 151 -8.19 -6.76 12.13
CA PRO A 151 -7.56 -7.93 12.72
C PRO A 151 -8.58 -8.72 13.56
N ASP A 152 -8.37 -10.02 13.68
CA ASP A 152 -9.19 -10.86 14.55
C ASP A 152 -9.16 -10.37 16.02
N ALA A 153 -10.34 -10.29 16.65
CA ALA A 153 -10.46 -9.71 17.99
C ALA A 153 -9.78 -10.55 19.07
N ALA A 154 -9.77 -11.88 18.94
CA ALA A 154 -9.08 -12.75 19.89
C ALA A 154 -7.56 -12.62 19.77
N ALA A 155 -7.05 -12.53 18.55
CA ALA A 155 -5.64 -12.26 18.29
C ALA A 155 -5.17 -10.89 18.85
N VAL A 156 -6.00 -9.85 18.71
CA VAL A 156 -5.74 -8.53 19.31
C VAL A 156 -5.72 -8.62 20.84
N ALA A 157 -6.66 -9.35 21.44
CA ALA A 157 -6.72 -9.54 22.90
C ALA A 157 -5.50 -10.30 23.43
N GLU A 158 -5.04 -11.35 22.72
CA GLU A 158 -3.83 -12.10 23.06
C GLU A 158 -2.59 -11.19 23.05
N LEU A 159 -2.43 -10.36 22.02
CA LEU A 159 -1.30 -9.41 21.96
C LEU A 159 -1.38 -8.34 23.05
N ALA A 160 -2.57 -7.84 23.38
CA ALA A 160 -2.74 -6.86 24.44
C ALA A 160 -2.40 -7.46 25.82
N ASP A 161 -2.82 -8.71 26.09
CA ASP A 161 -2.47 -9.43 27.32
C ASP A 161 -0.97 -9.73 27.41
N ALA A 162 -0.36 -10.21 26.30
CA ALA A 162 1.07 -10.47 26.24
C ALA A 162 1.90 -9.17 26.46
N TRP A 163 1.48 -8.06 25.85
CA TRP A 163 2.13 -6.76 26.06
C TRP A 163 2.05 -6.31 27.52
N THR A 164 0.86 -6.36 28.12
CA THR A 164 0.63 -5.89 29.50
C THR A 164 1.29 -6.77 30.55
N SER A 165 1.42 -8.07 30.29
CA SER A 165 2.13 -9.02 31.16
C SER A 165 3.65 -9.08 30.93
N GLY A 166 4.16 -8.41 29.88
CA GLY A 166 5.57 -8.46 29.49
C GLY A 166 6.00 -9.82 28.91
N ALA A 167 5.05 -10.62 28.41
CA ALA A 167 5.30 -11.90 27.80
C ALA A 167 5.82 -11.74 26.35
N LEU A 168 6.40 -12.83 25.83
CA LEU A 168 6.63 -12.95 24.38
C LEU A 168 5.30 -13.24 23.69
N HIS A 169 5.14 -12.75 22.46
CA HIS A 169 3.97 -13.05 21.63
C HIS A 169 4.29 -14.09 20.56
N ALA A 170 3.25 -14.77 20.07
CA ALA A 170 3.32 -15.56 18.84
C ALA A 170 3.43 -14.64 17.61
N SER A 171 3.89 -15.20 16.49
CA SER A 171 4.10 -14.45 15.25
C SER A 171 2.85 -13.69 14.78
N PRO A 172 2.85 -12.34 14.82
CA PRO A 172 1.69 -11.52 14.48
C PRO A 172 1.38 -11.53 12.98
N TRP A 173 2.32 -12.04 12.18
CA TRP A 173 2.25 -12.18 10.73
C TRP A 173 1.34 -13.32 10.27
N SER A 174 1.12 -14.30 11.13
CA SER A 174 0.20 -15.42 10.88
C SER A 174 -1.25 -15.13 11.31
N MET A 175 -1.48 -14.01 12.00
CA MET A 175 -2.77 -13.72 12.61
C MET A 175 -3.85 -13.40 11.56
N PRO A 176 -5.07 -13.95 11.71
CA PRO A 176 -6.16 -13.69 10.78
C PRO A 176 -6.54 -12.21 10.70
N VAL A 177 -6.98 -11.79 9.51
CA VAL A 177 -7.45 -10.44 9.23
C VAL A 177 -8.62 -10.50 8.26
N ALA A 178 -9.69 -9.77 8.56
CA ALA A 178 -10.88 -9.69 7.73
C ALA A 178 -10.87 -8.42 6.88
N LEU A 179 -11.31 -8.55 5.62
CA LEU A 179 -11.59 -7.42 4.74
C LEU A 179 -13.00 -6.89 5.06
N CYS A 180 -13.06 -5.68 5.59
CA CYS A 180 -14.27 -4.92 5.91
C CYS A 180 -14.24 -3.59 5.15
N PRO A 181 -14.86 -3.50 3.95
CA PRO A 181 -14.91 -2.27 3.18
C PRO A 181 -15.43 -1.10 4.03
N ASP A 182 -14.77 0.06 3.91
CA ASP A 182 -15.07 1.25 4.70
C ASP A 182 -15.60 2.31 3.74
N PRO A 183 -16.92 2.54 3.67
CA PRO A 183 -17.50 3.46 2.71
C PRO A 183 -17.12 4.93 2.97
N ALA A 184 -16.49 5.22 4.12
CA ALA A 184 -15.98 6.55 4.43
C ALA A 184 -14.55 6.79 3.90
N ALA A 185 -13.90 5.80 3.28
CA ALA A 185 -12.57 5.96 2.69
C ALA A 185 -12.63 6.91 1.48
N ALA A 186 -12.37 8.19 1.73
CA ALA A 186 -12.37 9.21 0.68
C ALA A 186 -11.19 8.98 -0.28
N PRO A 187 -11.40 9.13 -1.61
CA PRO A 187 -10.30 8.97 -2.54
C PRO A 187 -9.16 9.96 -2.30
N SER A 188 -7.93 9.48 -2.11
CA SER A 188 -6.80 10.34 -1.74
C SER A 188 -5.52 10.01 -2.51
N HIS A 189 -5.22 10.83 -3.51
CA HIS A 189 -3.94 10.79 -4.25
C HIS A 189 -2.98 11.92 -3.84
N THR A 190 -3.29 12.64 -2.78
CA THR A 190 -2.59 13.88 -2.37
C THR A 190 -1.11 13.62 -2.08
N TYR A 191 -0.80 12.57 -1.32
CA TYR A 191 0.59 12.25 -0.95
C TYR A 191 1.42 11.76 -2.15
N ALA A 192 0.89 10.86 -2.98
CA ALA A 192 1.56 10.42 -4.20
C ALA A 192 1.80 11.59 -5.18
N ALA A 193 0.85 12.54 -5.27
CA ALA A 193 1.02 13.76 -6.04
C ALA A 193 2.11 14.66 -5.45
N LEU A 194 2.18 14.83 -4.13
CA LEU A 194 3.26 15.54 -3.44
C LEU A 194 4.62 14.93 -3.78
N LEU A 195 4.80 13.61 -3.60
CA LEU A 195 6.04 12.91 -3.92
C LEU A 195 6.41 13.03 -5.40
N CYS A 196 5.42 12.99 -6.30
CA CYS A 196 5.65 13.25 -7.72
C CYS A 196 6.11 14.69 -8.00
N ARG A 197 5.64 15.70 -7.24
CA ARG A 197 6.13 17.08 -7.36
C ARG A 197 7.57 17.18 -6.85
N VAL A 198 7.89 16.60 -5.70
CA VAL A 198 9.25 16.54 -5.15
C VAL A 198 10.20 15.87 -6.14
N ALA A 199 9.79 14.75 -6.74
CA ALA A 199 10.52 14.06 -7.79
C ALA A 199 10.86 14.98 -8.98
N THR A 200 9.96 15.88 -9.37
CA THR A 200 10.18 16.79 -10.51
C THR A 200 10.91 18.09 -10.17
N ALA A 201 10.80 18.57 -8.92
CA ALA A 201 11.40 19.82 -8.48
C ALA A 201 11.84 19.71 -7.00
N PRO A 202 13.00 19.09 -6.72
CA PRO A 202 13.43 18.75 -5.36
C PRO A 202 13.63 19.94 -4.40
N ALA A 203 13.75 21.17 -4.92
CA ALA A 203 13.99 22.39 -4.15
C ALA A 203 13.34 23.64 -4.78
N GLY A 204 12.18 23.48 -5.44
CA GLY A 204 11.54 24.56 -6.19
C GLY A 204 10.66 25.48 -5.32
N PRO A 205 10.56 26.79 -5.63
CA PRO A 205 9.72 27.79 -4.92
C PRO A 205 8.19 27.56 -5.00
N GLY A 206 7.74 26.42 -5.52
CA GLY A 206 6.33 26.09 -5.75
C GLY A 206 5.68 25.19 -4.69
N LEU A 207 6.45 24.63 -3.76
CA LEU A 207 5.90 23.90 -2.61
C LEU A 207 5.71 24.88 -1.47
N ARG A 208 4.48 25.40 -1.31
CA ARG A 208 4.15 26.23 -0.16
C ARG A 208 4.07 25.34 1.07
N ASP A 209 4.93 25.62 2.04
CA ASP A 209 5.02 24.93 3.33
C ASP A 209 3.64 24.77 4.00
N SER A 210 2.79 25.81 3.92
CA SER A 210 1.44 25.83 4.50
C SER A 210 0.43 24.84 3.91
N GLU A 211 0.73 24.18 2.79
CA GLU A 211 -0.15 23.18 2.15
C GLU A 211 0.28 21.74 2.42
N ILE A 212 1.42 21.53 3.08
CA ILE A 212 1.98 20.22 3.39
C ILE A 212 1.81 19.99 4.89
N ASP A 213 1.42 18.77 5.26
CA ASP A 213 1.37 18.41 6.67
C ASP A 213 2.78 18.55 7.30
N PRO A 214 2.92 19.13 8.50
CA PRO A 214 4.23 19.33 9.12
C PRO A 214 5.08 18.06 9.23
N SER A 215 4.46 16.89 9.49
CA SER A 215 5.19 15.62 9.55
C SER A 215 5.67 15.18 8.17
N ASP A 216 4.85 15.35 7.13
CA ASP A 216 5.25 15.09 5.74
C ASP A 216 6.35 16.04 5.27
N PHE A 217 6.28 17.32 5.64
CA PHE A 217 7.33 18.30 5.34
C PHE A 217 8.65 17.92 6.02
N ALA A 218 8.61 17.60 7.32
CA ALA A 218 9.78 17.15 8.06
C ALA A 218 10.38 15.86 7.47
N ARG A 219 9.55 14.93 6.98
CA ARG A 219 10.01 13.68 6.36
C ARG A 219 10.67 13.88 5.00
N LEU A 220 10.24 14.88 4.24
CA LEU A 220 10.73 15.14 2.88
C LEU A 220 11.91 16.12 2.83
N PHE A 221 11.92 17.11 3.72
CA PHE A 221 12.86 18.23 3.68
C PHE A 221 13.58 18.50 5.01
N GLY A 222 13.11 17.89 6.09
CA GLY A 222 13.62 18.11 7.44
C GLY A 222 14.41 16.92 8.00
N SER A 223 14.33 16.75 9.32
CA SER A 223 14.99 15.66 10.04
C SER A 223 14.04 14.47 10.24
N PRO A 224 14.51 13.21 10.09
CA PRO A 224 13.75 12.02 10.46
C PRO A 224 13.25 12.03 11.91
N ASP A 225 14.02 12.59 12.83
CA ASP A 225 13.62 12.69 14.25
C ASP A 225 12.42 13.62 14.44
N GLU A 226 12.40 14.72 13.69
CA GLU A 226 11.32 15.69 13.74
C GLU A 226 10.05 15.13 13.09
N ALA A 227 10.18 14.44 11.95
CA ALA A 227 9.08 13.74 11.30
C ALA A 227 8.43 12.73 12.24
N ARG A 228 9.26 11.94 12.96
CA ARG A 228 8.82 10.96 13.96
C ARG A 228 8.10 11.65 15.11
N ARG A 229 8.68 12.70 15.70
CA ARG A 229 8.09 13.44 16.82
C ARG A 229 6.70 13.97 16.46
N LEU A 230 6.59 14.65 15.32
CA LEU A 230 5.33 15.20 14.82
C LEU A 230 4.29 14.10 14.54
N ALA A 231 4.70 12.97 13.95
CA ALA A 231 3.78 11.87 13.70
C ALA A 231 3.24 11.23 15.00
N VAL A 232 4.10 11.06 16.02
CA VAL A 232 3.67 10.57 17.34
C VAL A 232 2.70 11.55 18.01
N GLU A 233 2.96 12.86 17.92
CA GLU A 233 2.06 13.90 18.44
C GLU A 233 0.70 13.88 17.74
N GLN A 234 0.66 13.64 16.42
CA GLN A 234 -0.60 13.54 15.68
C GLN A 234 -1.44 12.33 16.10
N VAL A 235 -0.80 11.16 16.27
CA VAL A 235 -1.50 9.94 16.72
C VAL A 235 -2.03 10.12 18.14
N THR A 236 -1.21 10.66 19.05
CA THR A 236 -1.62 10.86 20.46
C THR A 236 -2.65 11.97 20.61
N GLY A 237 -2.60 13.01 19.77
CA GLY A 237 -3.57 14.10 19.72
C GLY A 237 -4.91 13.76 19.05
N GLY A 238 -5.07 12.55 18.48
CA GLY A 238 -6.31 12.09 17.86
C GLY A 238 -6.67 12.79 16.54
N SER A 239 -5.69 13.40 15.86
CA SER A 239 -5.90 14.04 14.55
C SER A 239 -5.90 12.97 13.45
N ASP A 240 -6.93 12.96 12.59
CA ASP A 240 -7.09 12.06 11.43
C ASP A 240 -6.60 10.61 11.71
N PRO A 241 -7.48 9.71 12.19
CA PRO A 241 -7.07 8.46 12.81
C PRO A 241 -6.40 7.46 11.85
N HIS A 242 -6.40 7.69 10.53
CA HIS A 242 -5.68 6.82 9.59
C HIS A 242 -4.43 7.51 9.03
N GLU A 243 -4.50 8.77 8.62
CA GLU A 243 -3.32 9.45 8.05
C GLU A 243 -2.19 9.62 9.09
N SER A 244 -2.52 9.88 10.36
CA SER A 244 -1.51 10.00 11.43
C SER A 244 -0.68 8.71 11.59
N TRP A 245 -1.32 7.54 11.48
CA TRP A 245 -0.64 6.24 11.53
C TRP A 245 0.20 5.96 10.27
N VAL A 246 -0.30 6.36 9.09
CA VAL A 246 0.48 6.28 7.85
C VAL A 246 1.77 7.11 7.99
N ARG A 247 1.66 8.36 8.46
CA ARG A 247 2.81 9.24 8.66
C ARG A 247 3.79 8.67 9.67
N LEU A 248 3.32 8.08 10.77
CA LEU A 248 4.19 7.44 11.75
C LEU A 248 5.01 6.29 11.15
N GLY A 249 4.37 5.41 10.37
CA GLY A 249 5.08 4.33 9.67
C GLY A 249 6.12 4.84 8.68
N LEU A 250 5.78 5.88 7.90
CA LEU A 250 6.71 6.48 6.92
C LEU A 250 7.85 7.26 7.58
N ALA A 251 7.59 7.93 8.71
CA ALA A 251 8.58 8.69 9.47
C ALA A 251 9.66 7.78 10.09
N LEU A 252 9.27 6.59 10.54
CA LEU A 252 10.20 5.57 11.06
C LEU A 252 10.94 4.82 9.95
N ARG A 253 10.33 4.71 8.76
CA ARG A 253 10.95 4.01 7.62
C ARG A 253 12.15 4.79 7.10
N ARG A 254 13.34 4.20 7.22
CA ARG A 254 14.56 4.76 6.63
C ARG A 254 14.56 4.59 5.12
N GLN A 255 15.14 5.58 4.43
CA GLN A 255 15.39 5.51 3.00
C GLN A 255 16.55 4.54 2.76
N ARG A 256 16.24 3.24 2.52
CA ARG A 256 17.17 2.16 2.11
C ARG A 256 18.60 2.33 2.65
N ALA A 257 18.76 2.43 3.97
CA ALA A 257 20.07 2.36 4.61
C ALA A 257 20.41 0.89 4.88
N THR A 258 21.71 0.56 4.89
CA THR A 258 22.19 -0.73 5.36
C THR A 258 21.69 -0.95 6.80
N PRO A 259 21.12 -2.13 7.14
CA PRO A 259 20.73 -2.42 8.51
C PRO A 259 21.91 -2.20 9.46
N SER A 260 21.72 -1.42 10.53
CA SER A 260 22.72 -1.29 11.60
C SER A 260 22.14 -1.84 12.91
N ALA A 261 23.00 -2.47 13.72
CA ALA A 261 22.57 -3.12 14.97
C ALA A 261 21.95 -2.12 15.97
N GLU A 262 22.32 -0.84 15.91
CA GLU A 262 21.80 0.25 16.76
C GLU A 262 20.32 0.56 16.50
N ASN A 263 19.74 -0.02 15.46
CA ASN A 263 18.58 0.54 14.76
C ASN A 263 17.48 -0.51 14.49
N LEU A 264 17.70 -1.75 14.94
CA LEU A 264 16.80 -2.89 14.72
C LEU A 264 15.38 -2.62 15.23
N GLY A 265 15.23 -1.99 16.39
CA GLY A 265 13.90 -1.68 16.96
C GLY A 265 13.10 -0.68 16.12
N SER A 266 13.78 0.32 15.54
CA SER A 266 13.14 1.32 14.68
C SER A 266 12.75 0.73 13.32
N ASP A 267 13.58 -0.16 12.76
CA ASP A 267 13.25 -0.87 11.52
C ASP A 267 12.08 -1.85 11.72
N ALA A 268 12.07 -2.58 12.85
CA ALA A 268 10.95 -3.45 13.24
C ALA A 268 9.64 -2.65 13.38
N ALA A 269 9.69 -1.50 14.05
CA ALA A 269 8.53 -0.62 14.19
C ALA A 269 8.03 -0.12 12.84
N ALA A 270 8.92 0.39 11.98
CA ALA A 270 8.58 0.85 10.64
C ALA A 270 7.95 -0.26 9.79
N PHE A 271 8.50 -1.47 9.88
CA PHE A 271 7.98 -2.65 9.21
C PHE A 271 6.56 -2.96 9.68
N ALA A 272 6.35 -3.13 10.99
CA ALA A 272 5.04 -3.39 11.58
C ALA A 272 3.99 -2.32 11.22
N LEU A 273 4.35 -1.04 11.33
CA LEU A 273 3.46 0.09 11.01
C LEU A 273 3.14 0.23 9.52
N THR A 274 3.91 -0.38 8.62
CA THR A 274 3.62 -0.33 7.18
C THR A 274 2.99 -1.62 6.65
N HIS A 275 3.14 -2.73 7.37
CA HIS A 275 2.70 -4.06 6.94
C HIS A 275 1.50 -4.59 7.72
N ARG A 276 1.32 -4.19 8.98
CA ARG A 276 0.19 -4.53 9.85
C ARG A 276 -0.32 -3.32 10.65
N PRO A 277 -0.48 -2.12 10.03
CA PRO A 277 -0.91 -0.92 10.75
C PRO A 277 -2.26 -1.11 11.48
N GLU A 278 -3.17 -1.89 10.90
CA GLU A 278 -4.47 -2.21 11.49
C GLU A 278 -4.35 -3.00 12.80
N LEU A 279 -3.36 -3.88 12.91
CA LEU A 279 -3.09 -4.67 14.11
C LEU A 279 -2.47 -3.78 15.21
N ILE A 280 -1.48 -2.97 14.85
CA ILE A 280 -0.83 -2.05 15.81
C ILE A 280 -1.87 -1.08 16.38
N ARG A 281 -2.71 -0.50 15.52
CA ARG A 281 -3.78 0.43 15.95
C ARG A 281 -4.78 -0.26 16.88
N ALA A 282 -5.19 -1.49 16.58
CA ALA A 282 -6.15 -2.24 17.39
C ALA A 282 -5.57 -2.60 18.77
N VAL A 283 -4.33 -3.11 18.82
CA VAL A 283 -3.65 -3.45 20.08
C VAL A 283 -3.40 -2.19 20.92
N HIS A 284 -2.93 -1.11 20.29
CA HIS A 284 -2.74 0.17 20.98
C HIS A 284 -4.04 0.67 21.62
N ALA A 285 -5.15 0.63 20.88
CA ALA A 285 -6.47 1.03 21.38
C ALA A 285 -6.92 0.16 22.57
N LEU A 286 -6.81 -1.16 22.44
CA LEU A 286 -7.24 -2.09 23.49
C LEU A 286 -6.37 -1.97 24.76
N VAL A 287 -5.06 -1.84 24.63
CA VAL A 287 -4.17 -1.63 25.79
C VAL A 287 -4.48 -0.31 26.50
N THR A 288 -4.76 0.75 25.72
CA THR A 288 -5.17 2.05 26.29
C THR A 288 -6.47 1.92 27.08
N GLU A 289 -7.45 1.19 26.55
CA GLU A 289 -8.73 0.93 27.21
C GLU A 289 -8.56 0.11 28.51
N LEU A 290 -7.76 -0.97 28.48
CA LEU A 290 -7.58 -1.87 29.62
C LEU A 290 -6.76 -1.26 30.77
N THR A 291 -5.78 -0.42 30.45
CA THR A 291 -4.83 0.11 31.43
C THR A 291 -5.09 1.56 31.84
N GLY A 292 -5.90 2.29 31.06
CA GLY A 292 -6.12 3.72 31.22
C GLY A 292 -4.93 4.59 30.78
N ALA A 293 -3.86 4.00 30.24
CA ALA A 293 -2.67 4.70 29.75
C ALA A 293 -2.28 4.19 28.36
N ALA A 294 -2.02 5.10 27.43
CA ALA A 294 -1.56 4.73 26.09
C ALA A 294 -0.14 4.16 26.14
N PRO A 295 0.14 2.98 25.56
CA PRO A 295 1.49 2.43 25.50
C PRO A 295 2.37 3.28 24.57
N ASP A 296 3.69 3.23 24.75
CA ASP A 296 4.61 3.87 23.80
C ASP A 296 4.43 3.24 22.40
N LEU A 297 4.02 4.08 21.45
CA LEU A 297 3.64 3.67 20.09
C LEU A 297 4.79 2.97 19.36
N VAL A 298 6.01 3.51 19.48
CA VAL A 298 7.17 3.02 18.75
C VAL A 298 7.66 1.72 19.39
N ALA A 299 7.66 1.63 20.71
CA ALA A 299 8.01 0.41 21.44
C ALA A 299 7.01 -0.72 21.18
N LEU A 300 5.70 -0.43 21.18
CA LEU A 300 4.67 -1.42 20.86
C LEU A 300 4.84 -1.92 19.41
N ALA A 301 5.02 -1.01 18.45
CA ALA A 301 5.25 -1.37 17.06
C ALA A 301 6.55 -2.18 16.88
N ALA A 302 7.63 -1.81 17.57
CA ALA A 302 8.90 -2.53 17.53
C ALA A 302 8.76 -3.95 18.12
N TRP A 303 8.02 -4.09 19.22
CA TRP A 303 7.77 -5.37 19.87
C TRP A 303 6.99 -6.30 18.93
N ILE A 304 5.85 -5.86 18.36
CA ILE A 304 5.09 -6.64 17.37
C ILE A 304 5.94 -6.93 16.11
N GLY A 305 6.80 -5.98 15.72
CA GLY A 305 7.64 -6.10 14.53
C GLY A 305 8.87 -7.00 14.68
N ALA A 306 9.19 -7.47 15.89
CA ALA A 306 10.44 -8.17 16.18
C ALA A 306 10.37 -9.66 15.77
N GLU A 307 10.57 -10.00 14.48
CA GLU A 307 10.79 -11.40 14.03
C GLU A 307 11.74 -11.55 12.82
N ASP A 308 12.29 -12.76 12.68
CA ASP A 308 13.58 -13.13 12.06
C ASP A 308 13.62 -13.27 10.51
N SER A 309 12.51 -13.21 9.79
CA SER A 309 12.52 -13.14 8.31
C SER A 309 11.10 -13.07 7.75
N THR A 310 10.77 -11.95 7.11
CA THR A 310 9.47 -11.71 6.48
C THR A 310 9.64 -11.15 5.07
N PRO A 311 8.73 -11.44 4.13
CA PRO A 311 8.71 -10.80 2.83
C PRO A 311 8.37 -9.30 2.95
N ASP A 312 8.93 -8.49 2.05
CA ASP A 312 8.78 -7.01 1.98
C ASP A 312 7.33 -6.50 1.84
N PHE A 313 6.35 -7.39 1.62
CA PHE A 313 4.91 -7.11 1.62
C PHE A 313 4.14 -8.41 1.94
N PRO A 314 3.32 -8.48 3.01
CA PRO A 314 2.53 -9.68 3.30
C PRO A 314 1.33 -9.71 2.36
N ASP A 315 0.93 -10.89 1.88
CA ASP A 315 -0.26 -11.02 1.03
C ASP A 315 -1.49 -10.37 1.71
N LEU A 316 -2.25 -9.58 0.95
CA LEU A 316 -3.49 -8.99 1.46
C LEU A 316 -4.58 -10.05 1.49
N PRO A 317 -5.41 -10.09 2.55
CA PRO A 317 -6.51 -11.05 2.61
C PRO A 317 -7.47 -10.79 1.45
N LYS A 318 -7.94 -11.89 0.86
CA LYS A 318 -9.08 -11.89 -0.07
C LYS A 318 -10.33 -12.20 0.75
N MET A 319 -11.44 -11.54 0.43
CA MET A 319 -12.73 -11.95 0.99
C MET A 319 -13.25 -13.14 0.18
N ASP A 320 -13.09 -14.35 0.72
CA ASP A 320 -13.81 -15.54 0.23
C ASP A 320 -15.14 -15.66 0.99
N ALA A 321 -16.20 -16.12 0.31
CA ALA A 321 -17.59 -16.15 0.79
C ALA A 321 -17.86 -16.97 2.09
N ALA A 322 -16.82 -17.49 2.76
CA ALA A 322 -16.95 -18.39 3.90
C ALA A 322 -17.18 -17.71 5.25
N PHE A 323 -17.13 -16.38 5.36
CA PHE A 323 -17.40 -15.70 6.63
C PHE A 323 -18.67 -14.85 6.57
N THR A 324 -19.74 -15.46 7.06
CA THR A 324 -20.95 -14.79 7.55
C THR A 324 -20.53 -13.67 8.50
N VAL A 325 -20.97 -12.45 8.21
CA VAL A 325 -21.01 -11.36 9.20
C VAL A 325 -21.79 -11.90 10.40
N HIS A 326 -21.13 -12.16 11.51
CA HIS A 326 -21.82 -12.27 12.78
C HIS A 326 -22.26 -10.85 13.14
N THR A 327 -23.51 -10.54 12.77
CA THR A 327 -24.30 -9.43 13.31
C THR A 327 -24.48 -9.57 14.81
#